data_AF-A0A3P7JY48-F1
#
_entry.id   AF-A0A3P7JY48-F1
#
_cell.length_a   1.000
_cell.length_b   1.000
_cell.length_c   1.000
_cell.angle_alpha   90.00
_cell.angle_beta   90.00
_cell.angle_gamma   90.00
#
_symmetry.space_group_name_H-M   'P 1'
#
loop_
_entity.id
_entity.type
_entity.pdbx_description
1 polymer ?
#
loop_
_entity_poly.entity_id
_entity_poly.type
_entity_poly.pdbx_seq_one_letter_code
_entity_poly.pdbx_strand_id
1 'polypeptide(L)'
;MNISMDDIYVSDAALRQPKKGRLFCFVITTPKYHYTRVPAINETWLPRCDHGQFFTSAQMDPSIPHSTVLSKVPDDYEYLFHKTLLSFHYAYTEVSDEFEWYFKADDDTYVIMEHMYEYLATLDPSEPYYLGYTLKPYLVSSVLPSVIRF
;
A
#
# COMPACT_ATOMS: atom_id res chain seq x y z
N MET A 1 -4.63 16.10 -10.62
CA MET A 1 -5.23 14.80 -11.02
C MET A 1 -6.59 14.75 -10.36
N ASN A 2 -7.67 15.06 -11.08
CA ASN A 2 -9.00 15.26 -10.49
C ASN A 2 -9.82 13.97 -10.65
N ILE A 3 -9.52 12.97 -9.84
CA ILE A 3 -10.33 11.76 -9.77
C ILE A 3 -11.38 12.05 -8.70
N SER A 4 -12.65 12.20 -9.11
CA SER A 4 -13.75 12.27 -8.14
C SER A 4 -13.78 10.96 -7.36
N MET A 5 -13.60 11.09 -6.05
CA MET A 5 -13.52 10.03 -5.05
C MET A 5 -14.91 9.52 -4.65
N ASP A 6 -15.98 10.16 -5.14
CA ASP A 6 -17.38 9.86 -4.82
C ASP A 6 -17.82 8.45 -5.29
N ASP A 7 -17.06 7.82 -6.18
CA ASP A 7 -17.34 6.50 -6.75
C ASP A 7 -16.46 5.37 -6.19
N ILE A 8 -15.71 5.61 -5.11
CA ILE A 8 -14.85 4.58 -4.48
C ILE A 8 -15.68 3.75 -3.50
N TYR A 9 -15.86 2.46 -3.79
CA TYR A 9 -16.40 1.52 -2.82
C TYR A 9 -15.33 1.17 -1.79
N VAL A 10 -15.70 1.18 -0.51
CA VAL A 10 -14.89 0.74 0.62
C VAL A 10 -15.63 -0.37 1.34
N SER A 11 -14.99 -1.54 1.50
CA SER A 11 -15.59 -2.70 2.18
C SER A 11 -15.86 -2.46 3.68
N ASP A 12 -16.85 -3.18 4.22
CA ASP A 12 -17.15 -3.19 5.66
C ASP A 12 -15.95 -3.62 6.52
N ALA A 13 -15.12 -4.54 6.02
CA ALA A 13 -13.90 -4.94 6.71
C ALA A 13 -12.88 -3.79 6.80
N ALA A 14 -12.69 -2.99 5.73
CA ALA A 14 -11.78 -1.85 5.75
C ALA A 14 -12.31 -0.69 6.62
N LEU A 15 -13.63 -0.43 6.60
CA LEU A 15 -14.25 0.62 7.41
C LEU A 15 -14.11 0.39 8.92
N ARG A 16 -14.05 -0.88 9.35
CA ARG A 16 -13.91 -1.25 10.77
C ARG A 16 -12.49 -1.19 11.30
N GLN A 17 -11.49 -0.99 10.43
CA GLN A 17 -10.10 -0.95 10.88
C GLN A 17 -9.74 0.39 11.54
N PRO A 18 -8.73 0.39 12.43
CA PRO A 18 -8.19 1.60 13.02
C PRO A 18 -7.86 2.66 11.97
N LYS A 19 -8.05 3.93 12.30
CA LYS A 19 -7.67 5.08 11.45
C LYS A 19 -6.40 5.78 11.93
N LYS A 20 -5.67 5.16 12.84
CA LYS A 20 -4.39 5.64 13.36
C LYS A 20 -3.62 4.46 13.92
N GLY A 21 -2.31 4.57 13.98
CA GLY A 21 -1.45 3.52 14.49
C GLY A 21 -0.02 3.65 13.97
N ARG A 22 0.76 2.60 14.15
CA ARG A 22 2.14 2.59 13.71
C ARG A 22 2.26 2.34 12.22
N LEU A 23 1.56 1.34 11.69
CA LEU A 23 1.79 0.87 10.33
C LEU A 23 0.50 0.68 9.54
N PHE A 24 0.35 1.50 8.49
CA PHE A 24 -0.59 1.27 7.41
C PHE A 24 0.05 0.39 6.35
N CYS A 25 -0.54 -0.75 6.03
CA CYS A 25 -0.18 -1.60 4.91
C CYS A 25 -1.25 -1.54 3.83
N PHE A 26 -0.85 -1.28 2.59
CA PHE A 26 -1.72 -1.54 1.44
C PHE A 26 -1.08 -2.46 0.41
N VAL A 27 -1.94 -3.26 -0.20
CA VAL A 27 -1.57 -4.19 -1.27
C VAL A 27 -2.34 -3.81 -2.53
N ILE A 28 -1.63 -3.55 -3.62
CA ILE A 28 -2.25 -3.32 -4.93
C ILE A 28 -2.50 -4.67 -5.60
N THR A 29 -3.74 -4.90 -6.03
CA THR A 29 -4.13 -6.14 -6.72
C THR A 29 -5.16 -5.87 -7.84
N THR A 30 -5.36 -6.87 -8.70
CA THR A 30 -6.34 -6.85 -9.79
C THR A 30 -7.42 -7.92 -9.57
N PRO A 31 -8.64 -7.75 -10.12
CA PRO A 31 -9.71 -8.75 -10.09
C PRO A 31 -9.29 -10.17 -10.46
N LYS A 32 -8.30 -10.31 -11.34
CA LYS A 32 -7.74 -11.62 -11.71
C LYS A 32 -7.19 -12.41 -10.51
N TYR A 33 -6.70 -11.73 -9.47
CA TYR A 33 -6.00 -12.35 -8.34
C TYR A 33 -6.81 -12.39 -7.04
N HIS A 34 -8.04 -11.87 -7.04
CA HIS A 34 -8.94 -11.84 -5.88
C HIS A 34 -9.17 -13.23 -5.25
N TYR A 35 -9.23 -14.28 -6.05
CA TYR A 35 -9.48 -15.66 -5.57
C TYR A 35 -8.23 -16.52 -5.48
N THR A 36 -7.06 -16.00 -5.85
CA THR A 36 -5.83 -16.81 -5.93
C THR A 36 -4.69 -16.29 -5.06
N ARG A 37 -4.45 -14.97 -5.02
CA ARG A 37 -3.35 -14.38 -4.26
C ARG A 37 -3.82 -13.64 -3.01
N VAL A 38 -4.91 -12.88 -3.14
CA VAL A 38 -5.49 -12.11 -2.04
C VAL A 38 -5.78 -12.97 -0.79
N PRO A 39 -6.34 -14.20 -0.87
CA PRO A 39 -6.63 -14.99 0.32
C PRO A 39 -5.38 -15.28 1.15
N ALA A 40 -4.26 -15.62 0.50
CA ALA A 40 -3.01 -15.92 1.18
C ALA A 40 -2.52 -14.71 1.99
N ILE A 41 -2.61 -13.50 1.43
CA ILE A 41 -2.21 -12.27 2.13
C ILE A 41 -3.20 -11.93 3.26
N ASN A 42 -4.50 -12.05 3.00
CA ASN A 42 -5.58 -11.74 3.94
C ASN A 42 -5.63 -12.70 5.14
N GLU A 43 -5.16 -13.93 4.98
CA GLU A 43 -5.12 -14.94 6.04
C GLU A 43 -3.78 -14.97 6.78
N THR A 44 -2.77 -14.22 6.31
CA THR A 44 -1.42 -14.24 6.90
C THR A 44 -0.99 -12.89 7.45
N TRP A 45 -0.26 -12.09 6.68
CA TRP A 45 0.51 -10.97 7.22
C TRP A 45 -0.27 -9.66 7.25
N LEU A 46 -1.23 -9.45 6.34
CA LEU A 46 -1.94 -8.18 6.23
C LEU A 46 -2.79 -7.83 7.47
N PRO A 47 -3.52 -8.78 8.11
CA PRO A 47 -4.25 -8.50 9.34
C PRO A 47 -3.38 -8.14 10.55
N ARG A 48 -2.06 -8.27 10.43
CA ARG A 48 -1.09 -7.98 11.50
C ARG A 48 -0.56 -6.54 11.43
N CYS A 49 -0.92 -5.79 10.38
CA CYS A 49 -0.74 -4.34 10.33
C CYS A 49 -1.78 -3.66 11.22
N ASP A 50 -1.50 -2.45 11.73
CA ASP A 50 -2.52 -1.66 12.45
C ASP A 50 -3.73 -1.35 11.55
N HIS A 51 -3.45 -1.08 10.27
CA HIS A 51 -4.44 -1.02 9.20
C HIS A 51 -3.88 -1.74 7.96
N GLY A 52 -4.55 -2.78 7.49
CA GLY A 52 -4.18 -3.58 6.33
C GLY A 52 -5.30 -3.63 5.30
N GLN A 53 -5.08 -3.10 4.10
CA GLN A 53 -6.13 -2.95 3.09
C GLN A 53 -5.66 -3.24 1.66
N PHE A 54 -6.49 -3.90 0.85
CA PHE A 54 -6.25 -4.06 -0.57
C PHE A 54 -6.79 -2.87 -1.38
N PHE A 55 -6.04 -2.44 -2.37
CA PHE A 55 -6.49 -1.48 -3.36
C PHE A 55 -6.60 -2.14 -4.73
N THR A 56 -7.77 -2.03 -5.35
CA THR A 56 -8.09 -2.76 -6.57
C THR A 56 -9.10 -2.00 -7.43
N SER A 57 -9.47 -2.55 -8.59
CA SER A 57 -10.41 -1.92 -9.53
C SER A 57 -11.84 -2.45 -9.42
N ALA A 58 -12.08 -3.57 -8.74
CA ALA A 58 -13.43 -4.14 -8.53
C ALA A 58 -13.63 -4.64 -7.11
N GLN A 59 -14.89 -4.78 -6.69
CA GLN A 59 -15.23 -5.26 -5.35
C GLN A 59 -14.88 -6.74 -5.17
N MET A 60 -14.48 -7.09 -3.95
CA MET A 60 -14.30 -8.46 -3.45
C MET A 60 -15.39 -8.77 -2.41
N ASP A 61 -15.28 -9.94 -1.77
CA ASP A 61 -16.05 -10.23 -0.56
C ASP A 61 -15.94 -9.07 0.46
N PRO A 62 -17.06 -8.56 1.01
CA PRO A 62 -17.05 -7.48 2.00
C PRO A 62 -16.25 -7.79 3.28
N SER A 63 -15.99 -9.07 3.58
CA SER A 63 -15.14 -9.47 4.71
C SER A 63 -13.64 -9.27 4.46
N ILE A 64 -13.22 -9.06 3.21
CA ILE A 64 -11.84 -8.75 2.84
C ILE A 64 -11.69 -7.22 2.84
N PRO A 65 -10.73 -6.64 3.58
CA PRO A 65 -10.57 -5.20 3.66
C PRO A 65 -10.04 -4.63 2.34
N HIS A 66 -10.88 -3.97 1.57
CA HIS A 66 -10.49 -3.39 0.28
C HIS A 66 -11.20 -2.07 -0.06
N SER A 67 -10.60 -1.31 -0.97
CA SER A 67 -11.20 -0.17 -1.68
C SER A 67 -11.03 -0.29 -3.19
N THR A 68 -12.04 0.15 -3.95
CA THR A 68 -11.98 0.18 -5.43
C THR A 68 -11.32 1.45 -5.97
N VAL A 69 -10.29 1.96 -5.30
CA VAL A 69 -9.61 3.22 -5.65
C VAL A 69 -9.01 3.20 -7.07
N LEU A 70 -8.76 2.01 -7.62
CA LEU A 70 -8.18 1.83 -8.96
C LEU A 70 -9.25 1.60 -10.04
N SER A 71 -10.54 1.77 -9.75
CA SER A 71 -11.65 1.48 -10.68
C SER A 71 -11.60 2.30 -11.97
N LYS A 72 -11.02 3.51 -11.91
CA LYS A 72 -10.86 4.43 -13.05
C LYS A 72 -9.47 4.37 -13.70
N VAL A 73 -8.62 3.44 -13.28
CA VAL A 73 -7.27 3.26 -13.81
C VAL A 73 -7.22 2.00 -14.68
N PRO A 74 -6.72 2.08 -15.93
CA PRO A 74 -6.55 0.90 -16.77
C PRO A 74 -5.74 -0.19 -16.06
N ASP A 75 -6.19 -1.43 -16.19
CA ASP A 75 -5.52 -2.57 -15.58
C ASP A 75 -4.37 -3.09 -16.45
N ASP A 76 -3.35 -2.26 -16.61
CA ASP A 76 -2.17 -2.55 -17.42
C ASP A 76 -0.88 -2.23 -16.64
N TYR A 77 0.20 -2.90 -17.00
CA TYR A 77 1.53 -2.73 -16.44
C TYR A 77 2.06 -1.29 -16.61
N GLU A 78 1.74 -0.63 -17.72
CA GLU A 78 2.19 0.75 -17.99
C GLU A 78 1.63 1.77 -16.97
N TYR A 79 0.52 1.42 -16.31
CA TYR A 79 -0.14 2.28 -15.31
C TYR A 79 0.27 1.97 -13.87
N LEU A 80 1.21 1.05 -13.61
CA LEU A 80 1.60 0.68 -12.24
C LEU A 80 2.09 1.86 -11.40
N PHE A 81 2.86 2.77 -12.01
CA PHE A 81 3.30 3.99 -11.33
C PHE A 81 2.12 4.87 -10.92
N HIS A 82 1.17 5.05 -11.82
CA HIS A 82 -0.04 5.83 -11.56
C HIS A 82 -0.93 5.18 -10.48
N LYS A 83 -1.12 3.86 -10.52
CA LYS A 83 -1.82 3.10 -9.47
C LYS A 83 -1.14 3.27 -8.11
N THR A 84 0.19 3.26 -8.09
CA THR A 84 0.98 3.42 -6.86
C THR A 84 0.82 4.82 -6.28
N LEU A 85 0.98 5.87 -7.09
CA LEU A 85 0.79 7.26 -6.64
C LEU A 85 -0.64 7.51 -6.13
N LEU A 86 -1.64 7.02 -6.85
CA LEU A 86 -3.04 7.17 -6.45
C LEU A 86 -3.33 6.44 -5.13
N SER A 87 -2.77 5.24 -4.97
CA SER A 87 -2.90 4.44 -3.75
C SER A 87 -2.29 5.12 -2.54
N PHE A 88 -1.07 5.68 -2.66
CA PHE A 88 -0.45 6.44 -1.57
C PHE A 88 -1.25 7.69 -1.22
N HIS A 89 -1.67 8.45 -2.24
CA HIS A 89 -2.49 9.64 -2.01
C HIS A 89 -3.79 9.28 -1.28
N TYR A 90 -4.50 8.25 -1.75
CA TYR A 90 -5.76 7.82 -1.12
C TYR A 90 -5.55 7.31 0.31
N ALA A 91 -4.51 6.49 0.55
CA ALA A 91 -4.19 6.02 1.88
C ALA A 91 -3.99 7.18 2.87
N TYR A 92 -3.23 8.20 2.46
CA TYR A 92 -2.90 9.34 3.31
C TYR A 92 -4.07 10.33 3.45
N THR A 93 -4.76 10.72 2.37
CA THR A 93 -5.77 11.78 2.43
C THR A 93 -7.16 11.29 2.81
N GLU A 94 -7.54 10.09 2.39
CA GLU A 94 -8.91 9.57 2.55
C GLU A 94 -9.02 8.49 3.62
N VAL A 95 -7.99 7.66 3.78
CA VAL A 95 -8.03 6.62 4.80
C VAL A 95 -7.63 7.21 6.15
N SER A 96 -6.42 7.76 6.27
CA SER A 96 -5.99 8.63 7.39
C SER A 96 -4.55 9.09 7.19
N ASP A 97 -4.21 10.28 7.70
CA ASP A 97 -2.84 10.78 7.85
C ASP A 97 -2.23 10.48 9.24
N GLU A 98 -2.98 9.84 10.15
CA GLU A 98 -2.57 9.57 11.54
C GLU A 98 -1.74 8.26 11.72
N PHE A 99 -1.13 7.73 10.66
CA PHE A 99 -0.20 6.59 10.75
C PHE A 99 1.26 7.04 10.70
N GLU A 100 2.09 6.42 11.53
CA GLU A 100 3.54 6.70 11.56
C GLU A 100 4.24 6.23 10.26
N TRP A 101 3.79 5.11 9.69
CA TRP A 101 4.40 4.49 8.51
C TRP A 101 3.36 4.01 7.50
N TYR A 102 3.70 4.11 6.21
CA TYR A 102 2.90 3.58 5.10
C TYR A 102 3.74 2.59 4.29
N PHE A 103 3.24 1.37 4.15
CA PHE A 103 3.91 0.27 3.48
C PHE A 103 3.07 -0.22 2.29
N LYS A 104 3.68 -0.19 1.11
CA LYS A 104 3.13 -0.70 -0.15
C LYS A 104 3.72 -2.06 -0.45
N ALA A 105 2.87 -3.04 -0.76
CA ALA A 105 3.28 -4.34 -1.26
C ALA A 105 2.51 -4.75 -2.53
N ASP A 106 3.07 -5.70 -3.27
CA ASP A 106 2.40 -6.37 -4.37
C ASP A 106 1.67 -7.63 -3.87
N ASP A 107 0.70 -8.12 -4.63
CA ASP A 107 -0.14 -9.25 -4.23
C ASP A 107 0.56 -10.63 -4.25
N ASP A 108 1.84 -10.68 -4.60
CA ASP A 108 2.72 -11.84 -4.48
C ASP A 108 3.85 -11.64 -3.46
N THR A 109 3.72 -10.64 -2.57
CA THR A 109 4.67 -10.37 -1.48
C THR A 109 4.26 -11.07 -0.18
N TYR A 110 5.24 -11.67 0.51
CA TYR A 110 5.09 -12.14 1.90
C TYR A 110 5.95 -11.31 2.85
N VAL A 111 5.41 -10.92 4.00
CA VAL A 111 6.08 -10.05 4.97
C VAL A 111 6.12 -10.71 6.35
N ILE A 112 7.31 -10.75 6.95
CA ILE A 112 7.49 -11.15 8.35
C ILE A 112 7.28 -9.90 9.21
N MET A 113 6.07 -9.73 9.74
CA MET A 113 5.66 -8.50 10.41
C MET A 113 6.43 -8.24 11.71
N GLU A 114 6.89 -9.28 12.39
CA GLU A 114 7.76 -9.17 13.57
C GLU A 114 9.03 -8.38 13.26
N HIS A 115 9.72 -8.74 12.17
CA HIS A 115 10.93 -8.04 11.75
C HIS A 115 10.62 -6.63 11.23
N MET A 116 9.47 -6.44 10.56
CA MET A 116 9.02 -5.11 10.13
C MET A 116 8.89 -4.17 11.33
N TYR A 117 8.13 -4.57 12.36
CA TYR A 117 7.92 -3.74 13.54
C TYR A 117 9.20 -3.54 14.36
N GLU A 118 10.04 -4.57 14.49
CA GLU A 118 11.34 -4.43 15.15
C GLU A 118 12.22 -3.39 14.44
N TYR A 119 12.29 -3.43 13.12
CA TYR A 119 13.07 -2.47 12.35
C TYR A 119 12.50 -1.05 12.45
N LEU A 120 11.19 -0.87 12.25
CA LEU A 120 10.56 0.46 12.34
C LEU A 120 10.69 1.07 13.74
N ALA A 121 10.71 0.25 14.80
CA ALA A 121 10.93 0.73 16.16
C ALA A 121 12.34 1.32 16.39
N THR A 122 13.29 1.10 15.48
CA THR A 122 14.63 1.70 15.54
C THR A 122 14.73 3.08 14.88
N LEU A 123 13.67 3.54 14.22
CA LEU A 123 13.65 4.76 13.44
C LEU A 123 12.70 5.79 14.05
N ASP A 124 12.97 7.08 13.83
CA ASP A 124 12.09 8.17 14.23
C ASP A 124 11.06 8.45 13.12
N PRO A 125 9.77 8.15 13.31
CA PRO A 125 8.77 8.35 12.25
C PRO A 125 8.55 9.81 11.84
N SER A 126 9.09 10.79 12.60
CA SER A 126 9.02 12.20 12.23
C SER A 126 10.04 12.62 11.17
N GLU A 127 11.01 11.75 10.87
CA GLU A 127 12.03 11.99 9.85
C GLU A 127 11.59 11.47 8.46
N PRO A 128 12.03 12.10 7.35
CA PRO A 128 11.56 11.78 6.00
C PRO A 128 12.24 10.53 5.43
N TYR A 129 11.81 9.36 5.89
CA TYR A 129 12.34 8.09 5.42
C TYR A 129 11.65 7.58 4.15
N TYR A 130 12.46 7.04 3.23
CA TYR A 130 12.02 6.18 2.14
C TYR A 130 12.81 4.87 2.21
N LEU A 131 12.14 3.79 2.59
CA LEU A 131 12.74 2.50 2.93
C LEU A 131 12.40 1.46 1.87
N GLY A 132 13.37 0.62 1.53
CA GLY A 132 13.19 -0.47 0.59
C GLY A 132 14.47 -0.84 -0.12
N TYR A 133 14.37 -1.73 -1.11
CA TYR A 133 15.49 -2.05 -1.95
C TYR A 133 15.61 -1.03 -3.08
N THR A 134 16.54 -0.08 -2.92
CA THR A 134 16.87 0.87 -3.99
C THR A 134 17.68 0.16 -5.05
N LEU A 135 17.03 -0.16 -6.18
CA LEU A 135 17.74 -0.58 -7.37
C LEU A 135 18.73 0.51 -7.76
N LYS A 136 20.02 0.18 -7.81
CA LYS A 136 21.00 1.08 -8.42
C LYS A 136 20.52 1.32 -9.85
N PRO A 137 20.34 2.58 -10.27
CA PRO A 137 19.99 2.84 -11.65
C PRO A 137 21.04 2.15 -12.53
N TYR A 138 20.61 1.45 -13.58
CA TYR A 138 21.48 1.10 -14.72
C TYR A 138 21.83 2.38 -15.51
N LEU A 139 22.22 3.44 -14.81
CA LEU A 139 22.73 4.67 -15.38
C LEU A 139 24.24 4.56 -15.30
N VAL A 140 24.85 4.52 -16.48
CA VAL A 140 26.28 4.53 -16.69
C VAL A 140 26.90 5.67 -15.88
N SER A 141 27.79 5.30 -14.96
CA SER A 141 28.88 6.09 -14.37
C SER A 141 28.70 7.61 -14.31
N SER A 142 28.42 8.14 -13.12
CA SER A 142 29.36 8.92 -12.29
C SER A 142 28.63 9.95 -11.41
N VAL A 143 28.83 9.78 -10.10
CA VAL A 143 28.64 10.77 -9.02
C VAL A 143 27.23 11.32 -8.81
N LEU A 144 26.47 10.68 -7.92
CA LEU A 144 25.66 11.38 -6.90
C LEU A 144 25.62 10.54 -5.60
N PRO A 145 25.81 11.13 -4.41
CA PRO A 145 25.67 10.42 -3.15
C PRO A 145 24.24 9.93 -2.95
N SER A 146 24.12 8.69 -2.51
CA SER A 146 22.89 7.90 -2.40
C SER A 146 21.99 8.33 -1.25
N VAL A 147 21.52 9.56 -1.26
CA VAL A 147 20.42 10.01 -0.40
C VAL A 147 19.50 10.87 -1.25
N ILE A 148 18.41 10.27 -1.76
CA ILE A 148 17.27 11.06 -2.21
C ILE A 148 16.55 11.47 -0.92
N ARG A 149 16.74 12.72 -0.50
CA ARG A 149 15.87 13.36 0.50
C ARG A 149 14.68 13.95 -0.26
N PHE A 150 13.47 13.56 0.12
CA PHE A 150 12.25 14.28 -0.25
C PHE A 150 11.96 15.34 0.80
#